data_AF-A0A6I1NRX9-F1
#
_entry.id   AF-A0A6I1NRX9-F1
#
_cell.length_a   1.000
_cell.length_b   1.000
_cell.length_c   1.000
_cell.angle_alpha   90.00
_cell.angle_beta   90.00
_cell.angle_gamma   90.00
#
_symmetry.space_group_name_H-M   'P 1'
#
loop_
_entity.id
_entity.type
_entity.pdbx_description
1 polymer ?
#
loop_
_entity_poly.entity_id
_entity_poly.type
_entity_poly.pdbx_seq_one_letter_code
_entity_poly.pdbx_strand_id
1 'polypeptide(L)' 'LFKVQPPTVQQGATGHTMDLSNNAADTIQATAEGITDPNLRAALERLASHAKPRG' A
#
# COMPACT_ATOMS: atom_id res chain seq x y z
N LEU A 1 -16.29 -46.75 2.86
CA LEU A 1 -16.63 -45.40 2.38
C LEU A 1 -15.65 -44.41 3.01
N PHE A 2 -14.60 -44.02 2.29
CA PHE A 2 -13.62 -43.05 2.78
C PHE A 2 -14.02 -41.66 2.30
N LYS A 3 -14.50 -40.80 3.21
CA LYS A 3 -14.74 -39.38 2.91
C LYS A 3 -13.44 -38.63 3.14
N VAL A 4 -12.66 -38.47 2.08
CA VAL A 4 -11.54 -37.52 2.06
C VAL A 4 -12.08 -36.14 1.75
N GLN A 5 -12.22 -35.30 2.76
CA GLN A 5 -12.46 -33.88 2.55
C GLN A 5 -11.10 -33.20 2.42
N PRO A 6 -10.80 -32.51 1.30
CA PRO A 6 -9.59 -31.71 1.22
C PRO A 6 -9.68 -30.61 2.29
N PRO A 7 -8.58 -30.30 3.00
CA PRO A 7 -8.58 -29.22 3.98
C PRO A 7 -9.01 -27.95 3.25
N THR A 8 -10.02 -27.27 3.79
CA THR A 8 -10.45 -25.96 3.31
C THR A 8 -9.23 -25.06 3.39
N VAL A 9 -8.66 -24.71 2.23
CA VAL A 9 -7.64 -23.67 2.11
C VAL A 9 -8.17 -22.46 2.87
N GLN A 10 -7.54 -22.14 4.00
CA GLN A 10 -7.76 -20.85 4.62
C GLN A 10 -7.30 -19.83 3.59
N GLN A 11 -8.24 -19.18 2.91
CA GLN A 11 -8.01 -17.90 2.24
C GLN A 11 -7.74 -16.86 3.33
N GLY A 12 -6.65 -17.05 4.04
CA GLY A 12 -6.23 -16.29 5.22
C GLY A 12 -5.01 -15.45 4.89
N ALA A 13 -5.06 -14.74 3.77
CA ALA A 13 -4.29 -13.53 3.56
C ALA A 13 -5.20 -12.57 2.79
N THR A 14 -6.24 -12.10 3.47
CA THR A 14 -6.87 -10.82 3.15
C THR A 14 -5.77 -9.79 2.98
N GLY A 15 -5.54 -9.39 1.74
CA GLY A 15 -4.77 -8.22 1.36
C GLY A 15 -3.36 -8.16 1.92
N HIS A 16 -2.38 -8.60 1.13
CA HIS A 16 -1.26 -7.69 0.93
C HIS A 16 -1.82 -6.48 0.17
N THR A 17 -2.54 -5.60 0.87
CA THR A 17 -2.40 -4.19 0.53
C THR A 17 -0.89 -4.01 0.55
N MET A 18 -0.30 -3.65 -0.58
CA MET A 18 1.05 -3.11 -0.56
C MET A 18 0.96 -1.86 0.31
N ASP A 19 1.02 -2.06 1.62
CA ASP A 19 1.14 -1.01 2.59
C ASP A 19 2.51 -0.45 2.27
N LEU A 20 2.48 0.68 1.58
CA LEU A 20 3.68 1.32 1.13
C LEU A 20 4.40 1.76 2.39
N SER A 21 5.59 1.19 2.63
CA SER A 21 6.28 1.40 3.89
C SER A 21 6.43 2.90 4.21
N ASN A 22 6.41 3.27 5.49
CA ASN A 22 6.61 4.67 5.89
C ASN A 22 7.83 5.31 5.21
N ASN A 23 8.91 4.54 5.03
CA ASN A 23 10.12 5.00 4.34
C ASN A 23 9.88 5.36 2.85
N ALA A 24 9.05 4.59 2.15
CA ALA A 24 8.65 4.91 0.78
C ALA A 24 7.72 6.13 0.74
N ALA A 25 6.82 6.28 1.72
CA ALA A 25 6.01 7.50 1.86
C ALA A 25 6.87 8.76 2.02
N ASP A 26 7.87 8.70 2.90
CA ASP A 26 8.79 9.82 3.15
C ASP A 26 9.61 10.18 1.90
N THR A 27 10.08 9.17 1.16
CA THR A 27 10.82 9.37 -0.09
C THR A 27 9.94 10.03 -1.16
N ILE A 28 8.68 9.64 -1.27
CA ILE A 28 7.71 10.24 -2.21
C ILE A 28 7.43 11.69 -1.84
N GLN A 29 7.28 11.99 -0.55
CA GLN A 29 7.07 13.36 -0.07
C GLN A 29 8.29 14.24 -0.33
N ALA A 30 9.49 13.76 -0.03
CA ALA A 30 10.73 14.48 -0.34
C ALA A 30 10.90 14.73 -1.84
N THR A 31 10.43 13.78 -2.67
CA THR A 31 10.41 13.98 -4.13
C THR A 31 9.42 15.08 -4.50
N ALA A 32 8.22 15.11 -3.91
CA ALA A 32 7.18 16.10 -4.18
C ALA A 32 7.63 17.53 -3.87
N GLU A 33 8.47 17.74 -2.84
CA GLU A 33 9.04 19.04 -2.48
C GLU A 33 9.91 19.65 -3.61
N GLY A 34 10.54 18.80 -4.43
CA GLY A 34 11.37 19.22 -5.56
C GLY A 34 10.60 19.42 -6.87
N ILE A 35 9.29 19.16 -6.92
CA ILE A 35 8.49 19.23 -8.14
C ILE A 35 7.85 20.61 -8.30
N THR A 36 8.13 21.26 -9.43
CA THR A 36 7.56 22.57 -9.79
C THR A 36 6.15 22.47 -10.36
N ASP A 37 5.77 21.32 -10.94
CA ASP A 37 4.42 21.11 -11.47
C ASP A 37 3.41 20.88 -10.33
N PRO A 38 2.39 21.75 -10.18
CA PRO A 38 1.48 21.69 -9.04
C PRO A 38 0.58 20.46 -9.05
N ASN A 39 0.22 19.93 -10.23
CA ASN A 39 -0.65 18.76 -10.33
C ASN A 39 0.11 17.47 -9.96
N LEU A 40 1.34 17.34 -10.45
CA LEU A 40 2.22 16.22 -10.15
C LEU A 40 2.59 16.22 -8.67
N ARG A 41 2.96 17.37 -8.11
CA ARG A 41 3.21 17.51 -6.68
C ARG A 41 2.01 17.05 -5.85
N ALA A 42 0.81 17.52 -6.16
CA ALA A 42 -0.40 17.12 -5.43
C ALA A 42 -0.68 15.62 -5.52
N ALA A 43 -0.42 14.99 -6.68
CA ALA A 43 -0.55 13.55 -6.85
C ALA A 43 0.43 12.76 -5.97
N LEU A 44 1.68 13.22 -5.89
CA LEU A 44 2.71 12.62 -5.03
C LEU A 44 2.39 12.79 -3.55
N GLU A 45 1.97 13.98 -3.10
CA GLU A 45 1.56 14.23 -1.71
C GLU A 45 0.38 13.33 -1.32
N ARG A 46 -0.59 13.14 -2.23
CA ARG A 46 -1.72 12.23 -2.03
C ARG A 46 -1.27 10.77 -1.92
N LEU A 47 -0.31 10.36 -2.75
CA LEU A 47 0.26 9.02 -2.73
C LEU A 47 1.01 8.76 -1.42
N ALA A 48 1.84 9.70 -0.97
CA ALA A 48 2.55 9.62 0.31
C ALA A 48 1.58 9.60 1.51
N SER A 49 0.49 10.37 1.45
CA SER A 49 -0.53 10.37 2.50
C SER A 49 -1.32 9.06 2.56
N HIS A 50 -1.52 8.39 1.42
CA HIS A 50 -2.18 7.08 1.34
C HIS A 50 -1.28 5.92 1.74
N ALA A 51 0.04 6.12 1.69
CA ALA A 51 1.03 5.14 2.07
C ALA A 51 1.09 4.89 3.58
N LYS A 52 0.66 5.86 4.40
CA LYS A 52 0.62 5.67 5.85
C LYS A 52 -0.56 4.75 6.21
N PRO A 53 -0.33 3.57 6.81
CA PRO A 53 -1.43 2.73 7.29
C PRO A 53 -2.27 3.55 8.25
N ARG A 54 -3.56 3.66 7.96
CA ARG A 54 -4.54 4.19 8.91
C ARG A 54 -4.72 3.11 9.98
N GLY A 55 -3.93 3.23 11.05
CA GLY A 55 -3.96 2.34 12.21
C GLY A 55 -5.33 2.22 12.85
#